data_AF-A0AAV1J771-F1
#
_entry.id   AF-A0AAV1J771-F1
#
_cell.length_a   1.000
_cell.length_b   1.000
_cell.length_c   1.000
_cell.angle_alpha   90.00
_cell.angle_beta   90.00
_cell.angle_gamma   90.00
#
_symmetry.space_group_name_H-M   'P 1'
#
loop_
_entity.id
_entity.type
_entity.pdbx_description
1 polymer ?
#
loop_
_entity_poly.entity_id
_entity_poly.type
_entity_poly.pdbx_seq_one_letter_code
_entity_poly.pdbx_strand_id
1 'polypeptide(L)'
;MAESKENGEFDDSLKLIKQALWVCGIDLFETEQSIRIDNRFLFYITFVWLYYDVCGEIYCLYDFALSGKSVQEISLIAPFPFVCAMGTSKAACVYFHKDVALRVLRKLRDLHPKNDATFEVKTKEETMKLLSKFKILMCFGLSGAAILFDIAPFIAMGIDYYEIGHTQLKLPYLVKFFYDPYGMYVWPFEFVHQVGSCK
;
A
#
# COMPACT_ATOMS: atom_id res chain seq x y z
N MET A 1 7.27 17.04 -32.90
CA MET A 1 6.93 15.58 -32.97
C MET A 1 7.79 14.75 -32.01
N ALA A 2 9.08 15.04 -31.83
CA ALA A 2 9.91 14.40 -30.79
C ALA A 2 9.46 14.75 -29.35
N GLU A 3 9.07 16.00 -29.11
CA GLU A 3 8.63 16.51 -27.80
C GLU A 3 7.35 15.83 -27.26
N SER A 4 6.44 15.37 -28.14
CA SER A 4 5.25 14.62 -27.69
C SER A 4 5.54 13.14 -27.41
N LYS A 5 6.62 12.59 -27.98
CA LYS A 5 7.02 11.20 -27.76
C LYS A 5 7.79 11.06 -26.45
N GLU A 6 8.62 12.07 -26.13
CA GLU A 6 9.42 12.12 -24.91
C GLU A 6 8.60 12.40 -23.65
N ASN A 7 7.59 13.28 -23.76
CA ASN A 7 6.57 13.44 -22.70
C ASN A 7 5.81 12.12 -22.45
N GLY A 8 5.63 11.29 -23.48
CA GLY A 8 5.04 9.96 -23.36
C GLY A 8 5.90 9.00 -22.54
N GLU A 9 7.22 8.94 -22.79
CA GLU A 9 8.12 8.03 -22.06
C GLU A 9 8.27 8.39 -20.57
N PHE A 10 8.31 9.69 -20.23
CA PHE A 10 8.33 10.13 -18.84
C PHE A 10 7.00 9.85 -18.12
N ASP A 11 5.87 10.12 -18.77
CA ASP A 11 4.55 9.83 -18.19
C ASP A 11 4.31 8.32 -18.05
N ASP A 12 4.81 7.49 -18.97
CA ASP A 12 4.80 6.03 -18.86
C ASP A 12 5.63 5.53 -17.67
N SER A 13 6.77 6.16 -17.41
CA SER A 13 7.61 5.86 -16.24
C SER A 13 6.86 6.08 -14.91
N LEU A 14 5.97 7.08 -14.89
CA LEU A 14 5.19 7.50 -13.72
C LEU A 14 3.80 6.85 -13.65
N LYS A 15 3.36 6.15 -14.69
CA LYS A 15 2.02 5.55 -14.78
C LYS A 15 1.66 4.67 -13.57
N LEU A 16 2.60 3.85 -13.11
CA LEU A 16 2.39 3.00 -11.93
C LEU A 16 2.26 3.81 -10.63
N ILE A 17 2.99 4.92 -10.48
CA ILE A 17 2.88 5.81 -9.32
C ILE A 17 1.53 6.53 -9.36
N LYS A 18 1.11 6.98 -10.54
CA LYS A 18 -0.21 7.58 -10.75
C LYS A 18 -1.33 6.61 -10.42
N GLN A 19 -1.23 5.35 -10.86
CA GLN A 19 -2.21 4.31 -10.53
C GLN A 19 -2.24 4.00 -9.02
N ALA A 20 -1.08 3.89 -8.37
CA ALA A 20 -1.02 3.66 -6.92
C ALA A 20 -1.65 4.83 -6.14
N LEU A 21 -1.32 6.08 -6.48
CA LEU A 21 -1.91 7.27 -5.85
C LEU A 21 -3.42 7.34 -6.09
N TRP A 22 -3.88 6.99 -7.30
CA TRP A 22 -5.30 6.96 -7.62
C TRP A 22 -6.07 5.91 -6.82
N VAL A 23 -5.50 4.71 -6.61
CA VAL A 23 -6.08 3.68 -5.73
C VAL A 23 -6.21 4.20 -4.29
N CYS A 24 -5.26 5.02 -3.83
CA CYS A 24 -5.35 5.69 -2.53
C CYS A 24 -6.32 6.89 -2.50
N GLY A 25 -7.05 7.18 -3.58
CA GLY A 25 -7.94 8.36 -3.69
C GLY A 25 -7.20 9.69 -3.91
N ILE A 26 -5.88 9.65 -4.16
CA ILE A 26 -5.06 10.83 -4.44
C ILE A 26 -4.98 11.05 -5.95
N ASP A 27 -5.84 11.91 -6.47
CA ASP A 27 -5.74 12.34 -7.86
C ASP A 27 -4.70 13.46 -7.99
N LEU A 28 -3.46 13.09 -8.33
CA LEU A 28 -2.37 14.04 -8.53
C LEU A 28 -2.37 14.67 -9.93
N PHE A 29 -3.04 14.07 -10.92
CA PHE A 29 -2.91 14.40 -12.33
C PHE A 29 -4.30 14.59 -12.94
N GLU A 30 -4.73 15.85 -13.05
CA GLU A 30 -5.97 16.23 -13.74
C GLU A 30 -6.01 15.56 -15.12
N THR A 31 -6.75 14.46 -15.22
CA THR A 31 -6.99 13.75 -16.46
C THR A 31 -8.48 13.82 -16.66
N GLU A 32 -8.93 14.37 -17.78
CA GLU A 32 -10.34 14.72 -18.08
C GLU A 32 -11.35 13.55 -18.07
N GLN A 33 -11.00 12.35 -17.59
CA GLN A 33 -11.85 11.16 -17.63
C GLN A 33 -12.74 10.99 -16.39
N SER A 34 -13.82 11.78 -16.37
CA SER A 34 -15.23 11.36 -16.31
C SER A 34 -15.77 10.31 -15.31
N ILE A 35 -15.13 9.97 -14.20
CA ILE A 35 -15.84 9.29 -13.09
C ILE A 35 -15.77 10.14 -11.83
N ARG A 36 -16.84 10.93 -11.68
CA ARG A 36 -17.07 11.98 -10.67
C ARG A 36 -17.48 11.37 -9.31
N ILE A 37 -16.71 10.43 -8.79
CA ILE A 37 -16.73 10.18 -7.35
C ILE A 37 -15.81 11.24 -6.76
N ASP A 38 -16.27 11.98 -5.75
CA ASP A 38 -15.42 12.99 -5.10
C ASP A 38 -14.23 12.25 -4.48
N ASN A 39 -13.08 12.26 -5.17
CA ASN A 39 -11.87 11.51 -4.79
C ASN A 39 -11.43 11.84 -3.36
N ARG A 40 -11.81 13.02 -2.85
CA ARG A 40 -11.61 13.43 -1.46
C ARG A 40 -12.34 12.50 -0.48
N PHE A 41 -13.57 12.10 -0.80
CA PHE A 41 -14.38 11.23 0.04
C PHE A 41 -13.80 9.81 0.11
N LEU A 42 -13.31 9.29 -1.02
CA LEU A 42 -12.60 8.01 -1.07
C LEU A 42 -11.35 8.05 -0.18
N PHE A 43 -10.55 9.12 -0.28
CA PHE A 43 -9.38 9.30 0.57
C PHE A 43 -9.74 9.31 2.07
N TYR A 44 -10.76 10.08 2.48
CA TYR A 44 -11.17 10.14 3.89
C TYR A 44 -11.73 8.80 4.40
N ILE A 45 -12.51 8.09 3.58
CA ILE A 45 -13.00 6.76 3.93
C ILE A 45 -11.82 5.82 4.14
N THR A 46 -10.93 5.68 3.16
CA THR A 46 -9.76 4.80 3.26
C THR A 46 -8.87 5.19 4.44
N PHE A 47 -8.72 6.47 4.72
CA PHE A 47 -7.93 6.97 5.86
C PHE A 47 -8.56 6.59 7.20
N VAL A 48 -9.85 6.88 7.41
CA VAL A 48 -10.55 6.52 8.66
C VAL A 48 -10.57 5.02 8.85
N TRP A 49 -10.79 4.28 7.77
CA TRP A 49 -10.84 2.82 7.75
C TRP A 49 -9.50 2.21 8.18
N LEU A 50 -8.38 2.65 7.61
CA LEU A 50 -7.07 2.17 8.03
C LEU A 50 -6.75 2.55 9.48
N TYR A 51 -7.09 3.78 9.91
CA TYR A 51 -6.81 4.20 11.29
C TYR A 51 -7.63 3.41 12.32
N TYR A 52 -8.84 2.98 11.96
CA TYR A 52 -9.62 2.06 12.78
C TYR A 52 -8.87 0.73 12.98
N ASP A 53 -8.35 0.14 11.89
CA ASP A 53 -7.56 -1.09 11.93
C ASP A 53 -6.28 -0.91 12.78
N VAL A 54 -5.53 0.16 12.54
CA VAL A 54 -4.30 0.48 13.29
C VAL A 54 -4.57 0.66 14.79
N CYS A 55 -5.68 1.31 15.16
CA CYS A 55 -6.06 1.43 16.56
C CYS A 55 -6.39 0.08 17.20
N GLY A 56 -7.08 -0.79 16.47
CA GLY A 56 -7.39 -2.15 16.92
C GLY A 56 -6.14 -3.02 17.08
N GLU A 57 -5.14 -2.89 16.20
CA GLU A 57 -3.84 -3.54 16.32
C GLU A 57 -3.05 -3.04 17.54
N ILE A 58 -2.99 -1.71 17.74
CA ILE A 58 -2.31 -1.12 18.91
C ILE A 58 -2.97 -1.58 20.21
N TYR A 59 -4.30 -1.66 20.24
CA TYR A 59 -5.02 -2.17 21.41
C TYR A 59 -4.72 -3.65 21.66
N CYS A 60 -4.62 -4.46 20.60
CA CYS A 60 -4.22 -5.86 20.71
C CYS A 60 -2.78 -6.00 21.24
N LEU A 61 -1.84 -5.18 20.76
CA LEU A 61 -0.46 -5.15 21.27
C LEU A 61 -0.42 -4.77 22.76
N TYR A 62 -1.24 -3.81 23.19
CA TYR A 62 -1.35 -3.43 24.58
C TYR A 62 -1.88 -4.60 25.45
N ASP A 63 -2.92 -5.29 24.98
CA ASP A 63 -3.50 -6.47 25.64
C ASP A 63 -2.48 -7.61 25.76
N PHE A 64 -1.63 -7.81 24.74
CA PHE A 64 -0.55 -8.80 24.76
C PHE A 64 0.59 -8.44 25.70
N ALA A 65 0.93 -7.16 25.79
CA ALA A 65 1.91 -6.67 26.75
C ALA A 65 1.42 -6.90 28.20
N LEU A 66 0.12 -6.68 28.46
CA LEU A 66 -0.47 -6.94 29.79
C LEU A 66 -0.64 -8.43 30.11
N SER A 67 -0.99 -9.25 29.11
CA SER A 67 -1.22 -10.70 29.27
C SER A 67 0.07 -11.50 29.42
N GLY A 68 1.24 -10.88 29.34
CA GLY A 68 2.54 -11.54 29.50
C GLY A 68 2.86 -12.55 28.39
N LYS A 69 2.35 -12.34 27.17
CA LYS A 69 2.66 -13.20 26.03
C LYS A 69 4.14 -13.15 25.66
N SER A 70 4.62 -14.14 24.89
CA SER A 70 6.04 -14.23 24.58
C SER A 70 6.51 -13.00 23.80
N VAL A 71 7.73 -12.53 24.09
CA VAL A 71 8.34 -11.37 23.43
C VAL A 71 8.45 -11.61 21.91
N GLN A 72 8.57 -12.87 21.49
CA GLN A 72 8.60 -13.25 20.08
C GLN A 72 7.29 -12.94 19.35
N GLU A 73 6.15 -13.27 19.96
CA GLU A 73 4.82 -13.01 19.36
C GLU A 73 4.55 -11.51 19.26
N ILE A 74 4.90 -10.76 20.30
CA ILE A 74 4.75 -9.29 20.32
C ILE A 74 5.64 -8.66 19.23
N SER A 75 6.88 -9.11 19.10
CA SER A 75 7.82 -8.56 18.12
C SER A 75 7.42 -8.87 16.67
N LEU A 76 6.69 -9.97 16.45
CA LEU A 76 6.18 -10.33 15.13
C LEU A 76 5.04 -9.39 14.70
N ILE A 77 4.15 -9.01 15.63
CA ILE A 77 2.94 -8.22 15.36
C ILE A 77 3.22 -6.71 15.45
N ALA A 78 4.14 -6.31 16.33
CA ALA A 78 4.49 -4.92 16.58
C ALA A 78 4.75 -4.06 15.34
N PRO A 79 5.50 -4.49 14.30
CA PRO A 79 5.85 -3.61 13.20
C PRO A 79 4.68 -3.22 12.29
N PHE A 80 3.59 -3.99 12.24
CA PHE A 80 2.48 -3.76 11.31
C PHE A 80 1.79 -2.39 11.49
N PRO A 81 1.31 -2.00 12.69
CA PRO A 81 0.65 -0.71 12.86
C PRO A 81 1.60 0.47 12.56
N PHE A 82 2.91 0.31 12.83
CA PHE A 82 3.90 1.34 12.51
C PHE A 82 4.10 1.49 11.00
N VAL A 83 4.22 0.39 10.25
CA VAL A 83 4.37 0.43 8.80
C VAL A 83 3.12 1.04 8.14
N CYS A 84 1.93 0.65 8.59
CA CYS A 84 0.65 1.20 8.13
C CYS A 84 0.53 2.71 8.42
N ALA A 85 0.86 3.14 9.64
CA ALA A 85 0.84 4.55 10.03
C ALA A 85 1.88 5.38 9.25
N MET A 86 3.07 4.85 9.00
CA MET A 86 4.09 5.52 8.20
C MET A 86 3.68 5.64 6.73
N GLY A 87 3.08 4.58 6.17
CA GLY A 87 2.57 4.56 4.80
C GLY A 87 1.51 5.64 4.59
N THR A 88 0.51 5.69 5.48
CA THR A 88 -0.54 6.71 5.39
C THR A 88 -0.07 8.10 5.69
N SER A 89 0.86 8.29 6.64
CA SER A 89 1.45 9.60 6.88
C SER A 89 2.12 10.16 5.63
N LYS A 90 2.84 9.33 4.87
CA LYS A 90 3.43 9.72 3.58
C LYS A 90 2.37 10.06 2.54
N ALA A 91 1.34 9.21 2.41
CA ALA A 91 0.23 9.45 1.48
C ALA A 91 -0.52 10.76 1.82
N ALA A 92 -0.81 10.99 3.09
CA ALA A 92 -1.44 12.21 3.60
C ALA A 92 -0.57 13.45 3.33
N CYS A 93 0.74 13.39 3.57
CA CYS A 93 1.66 14.48 3.22
C CYS A 93 1.61 14.82 1.72
N VAL A 94 1.57 13.80 0.84
CA VAL A 94 1.45 14.02 -0.61
C VAL A 94 0.09 14.63 -0.96
N TYR A 95 -0.99 14.20 -0.31
CA TYR A 95 -2.33 14.73 -0.52
C TYR A 95 -2.46 16.20 -0.08
N PHE A 96 -2.03 16.54 1.14
CA PHE A 96 -2.10 17.91 1.67
C PHE A 96 -1.15 18.88 0.97
N HIS A 97 0.01 18.39 0.50
CA HIS A 97 1.00 19.19 -0.22
C HIS A 97 1.02 18.87 -1.72
N LYS A 98 -0.14 18.59 -2.32
CA LYS A 98 -0.28 18.26 -3.75
C LYS A 98 0.41 19.27 -4.66
N ASP A 99 0.34 20.56 -4.34
CA ASP A 99 1.00 21.63 -5.13
C ASP A 99 2.53 21.50 -5.13
N VAL A 100 3.12 21.10 -4.00
CA VAL A 100 4.57 20.85 -3.91
C VAL A 100 4.94 19.65 -4.75
N ALA A 101 4.17 18.55 -4.65
CA ALA A 101 4.40 17.35 -5.44
C ALA A 101 4.31 17.64 -6.95
N LEU A 102 3.32 18.43 -7.37
CA LEU A 102 3.16 18.88 -8.75
C LEU A 102 4.32 19.77 -9.22
N ARG A 103 4.86 20.64 -8.35
CA ARG A 103 6.04 21.46 -8.68
C ARG A 103 7.30 20.62 -8.84
N VAL A 104 7.53 19.65 -7.96
CA VAL A 104 8.66 18.72 -8.07
C VAL A 104 8.54 17.91 -9.35
N LEU A 105 7.33 17.46 -9.68
CA LEU A 105 7.09 16.70 -10.90
C LEU A 105 7.33 17.54 -12.17
N ARG A 106 6.85 18.78 -12.19
CA ARG A 106 7.12 19.72 -13.29
C ARG A 106 8.62 19.97 -13.44
N LYS A 107 9.33 20.25 -12.34
CA LYS A 107 10.79 20.41 -12.37
C LYS A 107 11.50 19.15 -12.88
N LEU A 108 11.09 17.97 -12.45
CA LEU A 108 11.65 16.70 -12.93
C LEU A 108 11.40 16.48 -14.43
N ARG A 109 10.24 16.93 -14.93
CA ARG A 109 9.93 16.95 -16.37
C ARG A 109 10.79 17.96 -17.12
N ASP A 110 11.02 19.14 -16.56
CA ASP A 110 11.84 20.20 -17.15
C ASP A 110 13.35 19.83 -17.15
N LEU A 111 13.79 19.10 -16.13
CA LEU A 111 15.13 18.51 -16.01
C LEU A 111 15.32 17.31 -16.96
N HIS A 112 14.27 16.84 -17.63
CA HIS A 112 14.40 15.82 -18.66
C HIS A 112 15.02 16.47 -19.91
N PRO A 113 16.27 16.13 -20.27
CA PRO A 113 16.99 16.88 -21.29
C PRO A 113 16.39 16.65 -22.67
N LYS A 114 16.01 17.75 -23.34
CA LYS A 114 15.63 17.77 -24.75
C LYS A 114 16.88 17.60 -25.62
N ASN A 115 17.20 16.36 -25.95
CA ASN A 115 17.98 15.91 -27.10
C ASN A 115 19.48 16.28 -27.35
N ASP A 116 20.17 17.12 -26.58
CA ASP A 116 21.47 17.65 -27.08
C ASP A 116 22.80 17.08 -26.51
N ALA A 117 22.81 15.97 -25.75
CA ALA A 117 24.09 15.38 -25.30
C ALA A 117 24.10 13.83 -25.36
N THR A 118 24.73 13.29 -26.42
CA THR A 118 24.90 11.83 -26.65
C THR A 118 25.57 11.06 -25.51
N PHE A 119 26.37 11.73 -24.68
CA PHE A 119 27.00 11.12 -23.49
C PHE A 119 26.02 11.00 -22.32
N GLU A 120 25.16 11.99 -22.11
CA GLU A 120 24.15 11.98 -21.03
C GLU A 120 23.02 10.97 -21.32
N VAL A 121 22.70 10.75 -22.60
CA VAL A 121 21.66 9.78 -23.02
C VAL A 121 21.99 8.35 -22.55
N LYS A 122 23.26 7.93 -22.63
CA LYS A 122 23.66 6.56 -22.27
C LYS A 122 23.62 6.33 -20.75
N THR A 123 24.14 7.29 -19.98
CA THR A 123 24.07 7.26 -18.51
C THR A 123 22.63 7.39 -17.99
N LYS A 124 21.79 8.18 -18.68
CA LYS A 124 20.35 8.31 -18.39
C LYS A 124 19.61 7.01 -18.65
N GLU A 125 19.88 6.34 -19.77
CA GLU A 125 19.23 5.07 -20.10
C GLU A 125 19.59 3.97 -19.08
N GLU A 126 20.84 3.92 -18.64
CA GLU A 126 21.29 3.03 -17.56
C GLU A 126 20.63 3.37 -16.22
N THR A 127 20.53 4.66 -15.88
CA THR A 127 19.88 5.11 -14.64
C THR A 127 18.38 4.81 -14.65
N MET A 128 17.69 5.05 -15.77
CA MET A 128 16.27 4.73 -15.94
C MET A 128 16.01 3.22 -15.94
N LYS A 129 16.90 2.43 -16.54
CA LYS A 129 16.86 0.96 -16.46
C LYS A 129 17.06 0.48 -15.03
N LEU A 130 18.01 1.06 -14.28
CA LEU A 130 18.26 0.71 -12.89
C LEU A 130 17.07 1.11 -11.99
N LEU A 131 16.51 2.31 -12.19
CA LEU A 131 15.32 2.77 -11.49
C LEU A 131 14.10 1.89 -11.79
N SER A 132 13.90 1.51 -13.06
CA SER A 132 12.83 0.60 -13.46
C SER A 132 13.00 -0.78 -12.82
N LYS A 133 14.22 -1.34 -12.80
CA LYS A 133 14.52 -2.60 -12.11
C LYS A 133 14.27 -2.51 -10.60
N PHE A 134 14.73 -1.42 -9.96
CA PHE A 134 14.51 -1.20 -8.53
C PHE A 134 13.02 -1.08 -8.20
N LYS A 135 12.27 -0.33 -9.01
CA LYS A 135 10.81 -0.19 -8.90
C LYS A 135 10.11 -1.55 -9.04
N ILE A 136 10.45 -2.32 -10.06
CA ILE A 136 9.87 -3.66 -10.27
C ILE A 136 10.19 -4.57 -9.09
N LEU A 137 11.44 -4.59 -8.63
CA LEU A 137 11.87 -5.39 -7.49
C LEU A 137 11.12 -5.00 -6.20
N MET A 138 11.00 -3.70 -5.92
CA MET A 138 10.26 -3.19 -4.77
C MET A 138 8.77 -3.53 -4.86
N CYS A 139 8.13 -3.30 -6.02
CA CYS A 139 6.73 -3.64 -6.23
C CYS A 139 6.50 -5.15 -6.08
N PHE A 140 7.36 -5.98 -6.68
CA PHE A 140 7.23 -7.43 -6.59
C PHE A 140 7.47 -7.94 -5.17
N GLY A 141 8.48 -7.40 -4.47
CA GLY A 141 8.77 -7.75 -3.08
C GLY A 141 7.64 -7.38 -2.13
N LEU A 142 7.12 -6.15 -2.22
CA LEU A 142 6.01 -5.69 -1.39
C LEU A 142 4.71 -6.46 -1.72
N SER A 143 4.40 -6.64 -3.00
CA SER A 143 3.21 -7.40 -3.41
C SER A 143 3.30 -8.86 -3.00
N GLY A 144 4.49 -9.48 -3.13
CA GLY A 144 4.73 -10.85 -2.72
C GLY A 144 4.59 -11.03 -1.21
N ALA A 145 5.12 -10.09 -0.42
CA ALA A 145 4.95 -10.09 1.04
C ALA A 145 3.47 -9.95 1.43
N ALA A 146 2.73 -9.04 0.79
CA ALA A 146 1.30 -8.86 1.03
C ALA A 146 0.49 -10.12 0.69
N ILE A 147 0.75 -10.73 -0.48
CA ILE A 147 0.06 -11.97 -0.89
C ILE A 147 0.37 -13.13 0.07
N LEU A 148 1.64 -13.32 0.45
CA LEU A 148 2.01 -14.38 1.38
C LEU A 148 1.38 -14.17 2.76
N PHE A 149 1.29 -12.92 3.20
CA PHE A 149 0.63 -12.56 4.45
C PHE A 149 -0.88 -12.85 4.40
N ASP A 150 -1.55 -12.50 3.30
CA ASP A 150 -2.98 -12.81 3.08
C ASP A 150 -3.24 -14.33 3.02
N ILE A 151 -2.29 -15.12 2.49
CA ILE A 151 -2.41 -16.58 2.34
C ILE A 151 -2.04 -17.33 3.63
N ALA A 152 -1.14 -16.79 4.45
CA ALA A 152 -0.68 -17.40 5.71
C ALA A 152 -1.81 -17.92 6.62
N PRO A 153 -2.91 -17.17 6.90
CA PRO A 153 -4.01 -17.68 7.72
C PRO A 153 -4.69 -18.90 7.09
N PHE A 154 -4.82 -18.97 5.76
CA PHE A 154 -5.40 -20.15 5.10
C PHE A 154 -4.53 -21.40 5.24
N ILE A 155 -3.21 -21.25 5.12
CA ILE A 155 -2.27 -22.35 5.35
C ILE A 155 -2.39 -22.82 6.80
N ALA A 156 -2.41 -21.89 7.75
CA ALA A 156 -2.55 -22.20 9.17
C ALA A 156 -3.89 -22.88 9.50
N MET A 157 -4.99 -22.48 8.85
CA MET A 157 -6.29 -23.16 8.98
C MET A 157 -6.26 -24.58 8.41
N GLY A 158 -5.56 -24.79 7.28
CA GLY A 158 -5.40 -26.11 6.67
C GLY A 158 -4.60 -27.08 7.55
N ILE A 159 -3.54 -26.60 8.20
CA ILE A 159 -2.75 -27.38 9.15
C ILE A 159 -3.59 -27.76 10.37
N ASP A 160 -4.29 -26.80 10.98
CA ASP A 160 -5.16 -27.07 12.14
C ASP A 160 -6.26 -28.09 11.82
N TYR A 161 -6.84 -28.03 10.61
CA TYR A 161 -7.84 -29.02 10.19
C TYR A 161 -7.25 -30.43 10.09
N TYR A 162 -6.00 -30.55 9.62
CA TYR A 162 -5.31 -31.83 9.53
C TYR A 162 -4.95 -32.41 10.91
N GLU A 163 -4.54 -31.55 11.86
CA GLU A 163 -4.10 -31.98 13.20
C GLU A 163 -5.25 -32.21 14.19
N ILE A 164 -6.26 -31.33 14.19
CA ILE A 164 -7.31 -31.24 15.22
C ILE A 164 -8.65 -31.79 14.72
N GLY A 165 -8.84 -31.91 13.40
CA GLY A 165 -10.08 -32.36 12.77
C GLY A 165 -11.19 -31.31 12.69
N HIS A 166 -10.93 -30.08 13.14
CA HIS A 166 -11.85 -28.94 13.07
C HIS A 166 -11.12 -27.69 12.57
N THR A 167 -11.80 -26.88 11.74
CA THR A 167 -11.24 -25.63 11.22
C THR A 167 -11.52 -24.50 12.22
N GLN A 168 -10.47 -23.93 12.83
CA GLN A 168 -10.59 -22.67 13.55
C GLN A 168 -10.36 -21.52 12.58
N LEU A 169 -11.30 -20.58 12.51
CA LEU A 169 -11.18 -19.42 11.62
C LEU A 169 -10.03 -18.53 12.10
N LYS A 170 -9.11 -18.20 11.19
CA LYS A 170 -7.98 -17.30 11.43
C LYS A 170 -8.09 -16.08 10.53
N LEU A 171 -7.62 -14.93 11.03
CA LEU A 171 -7.59 -13.68 10.28
C LEU A 171 -6.12 -13.30 9.97
N PRO A 172 -5.85 -12.61 8.85
CA PRO A 172 -4.52 -12.13 8.51
C PRO A 172 -3.93 -11.23 9.59
N TYR A 173 -4.74 -10.29 10.11
CA TYR A 173 -4.34 -9.39 11.18
C TYR A 173 -5.02 -9.76 12.48
N LEU A 174 -4.23 -9.71 13.56
CA LEU A 174 -4.74 -9.93 14.90
C LEU A 174 -5.29 -8.60 15.45
N VAL A 175 -6.56 -8.35 15.15
CA VAL A 175 -7.26 -7.13 15.54
C VAL A 175 -8.32 -7.49 16.58
N LYS A 176 -8.38 -6.72 17.66
CA LYS A 176 -9.41 -6.89 18.69
C LYS A 176 -10.63 -6.03 18.33
N PHE A 177 -11.68 -6.70 17.87
CA PHE A 177 -12.95 -6.06 17.53
C PHE A 177 -13.87 -5.97 18.77
N PHE A 178 -14.82 -5.03 18.73
CA PHE A 178 -15.88 -4.92 19.75
C PHE A 178 -16.99 -5.98 19.58
N TYR A 179 -16.90 -6.83 18.55
CA TYR A 179 -17.80 -7.93 18.21
C TYR A 179 -16.99 -9.19 17.94
N ASP A 180 -17.64 -10.36 17.84
CA ASP A 180 -16.99 -11.63 17.48
C ASP A 180 -16.72 -11.68 15.95
N PRO A 181 -15.45 -11.55 15.52
CA PRO A 181 -15.11 -11.54 14.10
C PRO A 181 -15.02 -12.96 13.52
N TYR A 182 -15.10 -14.01 14.36
CA TYR A 182 -15.02 -15.42 13.96
C TYR A 182 -16.39 -16.04 13.73
N GLY A 183 -17.47 -15.25 13.75
CA GLY A 183 -18.77 -15.69 13.28
C GLY A 183 -18.73 -16.05 11.79
N MET A 184 -19.27 -17.20 11.40
CA MET A 184 -19.22 -17.73 10.02
C MET A 184 -19.74 -16.75 8.95
N TYR A 185 -20.69 -15.88 9.32
CA TYR A 185 -21.26 -14.87 8.42
C TYR A 185 -20.45 -13.56 8.37
N VAL A 186 -19.70 -13.24 9.43
CA VAL A 186 -18.98 -11.97 9.59
C VAL A 186 -17.54 -12.09 9.11
N TRP A 187 -16.91 -13.24 9.37
CA TRP A 187 -15.54 -13.56 9.00
C TRP A 187 -15.16 -13.24 7.55
N PRO A 188 -15.93 -13.58 6.50
CA PRO A 188 -15.53 -13.27 5.13
C PRO A 188 -15.55 -11.76 4.83
N PHE A 189 -16.43 -11.00 5.47
CA PHE A 189 -16.43 -9.54 5.34
C PHE A 189 -15.22 -8.93 6.04
N GLU A 190 -14.88 -9.41 7.24
CA GLU A 190 -13.68 -8.97 7.96
C GLU A 190 -12.39 -9.34 7.24
N PHE A 191 -12.36 -10.52 6.63
CA PHE A 191 -11.23 -10.95 5.82
C PHE A 191 -11.03 -10.01 4.62
N VAL A 192 -12.10 -9.73 3.86
CA VAL A 192 -12.03 -8.81 2.72
C VAL A 192 -11.71 -7.39 3.16
N HIS A 193 -12.25 -6.96 4.30
CA HIS A 193 -11.97 -5.67 4.92
C HIS A 193 -10.49 -5.52 5.25
N GLN A 194 -9.90 -6.47 6.00
CA GLN A 194 -8.49 -6.45 6.37
C GLN A 194 -7.56 -6.50 5.14
N VAL A 195 -7.89 -7.33 4.16
CA VAL A 195 -7.12 -7.43 2.91
C VAL A 195 -7.26 -6.18 2.04
N GLY A 196 -8.40 -5.50 2.10
CA GLY A 196 -8.68 -4.27 1.37
C GLY A 196 -8.09 -3.03 2.01
N SER A 197 -8.10 -2.95 3.34
CA SER A 197 -7.53 -1.83 4.10
C SER A 197 -6.00 -1.77 4.01
N CYS A 198 -5.33 -2.93 4.00
CA CYS A 198 -3.87 -3.00 4.14
C CYS A 198 -3.10 -3.03 2.80
N LYS A 199 -3.71 -2.57 1.70
CA LYS A 199 -3.12 -2.47 0.36
C LYS A 199 -2.97 -1.02 -0.09
#